data_AF-A0A956LBI1-F1
#
_entry.id   AF-A0A956LBI1-F1
#
_cell.length_a   1.000
_cell.length_b   1.000
_cell.length_c   1.000
_cell.angle_alpha   90.00
_cell.angle_beta   90.00
_cell.angle_gamma   90.00
#
_symmetry.space_group_name_H-M   'P 1'
#
loop_
_entity.id
_entity.type
_entity.pdbx_description
1 polymer ?
#
loop_
_entity_poly.entity_id
_entity_poly.type
_entity_poly.pdbx_seq_one_letter_code
_entity_poly.pdbx_strand_id
1 'polypeptide(L)'
;DELDELDDRLRLALADWSDGHAPALTPARAREVGELAELLASTLPLSLPEQDPPAALRARLLRSATAPGDRFAPFAERLAALIDRGVAHASALLEQIARDVAGTWEVAAALGPGIELIHLEGGPAVAGADVGFVRVPEGVRFPYHEHLGPERVLVLQGQLRDSDGQVYGPGDTPDMDAGSSHEFTALAGAPLIYAVVVHGVVFPGIPDALG
;
A
#
# COMPACT_ATOMS: atom_id res chain seq x y z
N ASP A 1 -23.09 -17.02 -29.60
CA ASP A 1 -22.08 -16.94 -30.68
C ASP A 1 -20.91 -15.96 -30.42
N GLU A 2 -20.86 -15.24 -29.30
CA GLU A 2 -19.62 -14.59 -28.79
C GLU A 2 -19.87 -14.28 -27.30
N LEU A 3 -21.08 -13.80 -27.01
CA LEU A 3 -21.65 -13.68 -25.67
C LEU A 3 -21.82 -15.04 -24.95
N ASP A 4 -22.25 -16.09 -25.66
CA ASP A 4 -22.34 -17.45 -25.07
C ASP A 4 -20.96 -18.01 -24.72
N GLU A 5 -19.94 -17.72 -25.53
CA GLU A 5 -18.57 -18.16 -25.29
C GLU A 5 -17.93 -17.38 -24.11
N LEU A 6 -18.28 -16.10 -23.98
CA LEU A 6 -17.91 -15.28 -22.81
C LEU A 6 -18.62 -15.76 -21.53
N ASP A 7 -19.91 -16.10 -21.61
CA ASP A 7 -20.72 -16.61 -20.49
C ASP A 7 -20.18 -17.96 -19.99
N ASP A 8 -19.82 -18.87 -20.90
CA ASP A 8 -19.20 -20.15 -20.55
C ASP A 8 -17.79 -19.98 -19.94
N ARG A 9 -16.98 -19.04 -20.46
CA ARG A 9 -15.67 -18.71 -19.87
C ARG A 9 -15.81 -18.09 -18.47
N LEU A 10 -16.80 -17.22 -18.26
CA LEU A 10 -17.12 -16.62 -16.96
C LEU A 10 -17.60 -17.68 -15.96
N ARG A 11 -18.49 -18.58 -16.37
CA ARG A 11 -18.94 -19.71 -15.53
C ARG A 11 -17.77 -20.61 -15.12
N LEU A 12 -16.86 -20.91 -16.05
CA LEU A 12 -15.70 -21.74 -15.75
C LEU A 12 -14.73 -21.04 -14.78
N ALA A 13 -14.52 -19.74 -14.94
CA ALA A 13 -13.69 -18.92 -14.04
C ALA A 13 -14.31 -18.77 -12.64
N LEU A 14 -15.64 -18.69 -12.55
CA LEU A 14 -16.37 -18.59 -11.28
C LEU A 14 -16.54 -19.95 -10.58
N ALA A 15 -16.52 -21.07 -11.31
CA ALA A 15 -16.63 -22.42 -10.75
C ALA A 15 -15.38 -22.83 -9.93
N ASP A 16 -14.21 -22.26 -10.24
CA ASP A 16 -12.97 -22.42 -9.45
C ASP A 16 -12.96 -21.58 -8.16
N TRP A 17 -13.99 -20.75 -7.94
CA TRP A 17 -14.15 -19.90 -6.76
C TRP A 17 -14.92 -20.65 -5.66
N SER A 18 -14.31 -21.66 -5.07
CA SER A 18 -14.83 -22.36 -3.88
C SER A 18 -14.29 -21.73 -2.59
N ASP A 19 -15.18 -21.44 -1.64
CA ASP A 19 -14.87 -21.15 -0.23
C ASP A 19 -13.91 -19.97 0.06
N GLY A 20 -14.11 -18.85 -0.64
CA GLY A 20 -13.57 -17.55 -0.23
C GLY A 20 -12.05 -17.40 -0.34
N HIS A 21 -11.34 -18.35 -0.95
CA HIS A 21 -9.92 -18.26 -1.25
C HIS A 21 -9.74 -18.22 -2.76
N ALA A 22 -9.31 -17.07 -3.29
CA ALA A 22 -8.91 -16.99 -4.68
C ALA A 22 -7.66 -17.87 -4.87
N PRO A 23 -7.65 -18.82 -5.83
CA PRO A 23 -6.46 -19.62 -6.09
C PRO A 23 -5.31 -18.71 -6.54
N ALA A 24 -4.08 -19.06 -6.16
CA ALA A 24 -2.90 -18.36 -6.67
C ALA A 24 -2.88 -18.46 -8.20
N LEU A 25 -3.07 -17.32 -8.87
CA LEU A 25 -3.09 -17.26 -10.34
C LEU A 25 -1.65 -17.30 -10.85
N THR A 26 -1.41 -18.10 -11.89
CA THR A 26 -0.17 -17.97 -12.66
C THR A 26 -0.13 -16.59 -13.34
N PRO A 27 1.06 -16.04 -13.66
CA PRO A 27 1.15 -14.73 -14.33
C PRO A 27 0.35 -14.64 -15.64
N ALA A 28 0.27 -15.76 -16.39
CA ALA A 28 -0.53 -15.85 -17.60
C ALA A 28 -2.04 -15.77 -17.30
N ARG A 29 -2.51 -16.47 -16.25
CA ARG A 29 -3.91 -16.46 -15.84
C ARG A 29 -4.31 -15.12 -15.23
N ALA A 30 -3.42 -14.48 -14.47
CA ALA A 30 -3.63 -13.13 -13.95
C ALA A 30 -3.79 -12.10 -15.07
N ARG A 31 -2.97 -12.19 -16.13
CA ARG A 31 -3.11 -11.33 -17.33
C ARG A 31 -4.44 -11.57 -18.03
N GLU A 32 -4.82 -12.83 -18.26
CA GLU A 32 -6.09 -13.16 -18.92
C GLU A 32 -7.32 -12.66 -18.11
N VAL A 33 -7.29 -12.82 -16.78
CA VAL A 33 -8.33 -12.29 -15.89
C VAL A 33 -8.37 -10.76 -15.93
N GLY A 34 -7.21 -10.09 -15.97
CA GLY A 34 -7.12 -8.64 -16.12
C GLY A 34 -7.74 -8.14 -17.43
N GLU A 35 -7.40 -8.78 -18.56
CA GLU A 35 -7.95 -8.44 -19.88
C GLU A 35 -9.47 -8.62 -19.94
N LEU A 36 -9.99 -9.73 -19.38
CA LEU A 36 -11.43 -9.96 -19.26
C LEU A 36 -12.11 -8.93 -18.35
N ALA A 37 -11.51 -8.59 -17.22
CA ALA A 37 -12.04 -7.58 -16.30
C ALA A 37 -12.10 -6.20 -16.96
N GLU A 38 -11.10 -5.80 -17.74
CA GLU A 38 -11.09 -4.54 -18.49
C GLU A 38 -12.18 -4.52 -19.58
N LEU A 39 -12.34 -5.62 -20.32
CA LEU A 39 -13.39 -5.73 -21.33
C LEU A 39 -14.79 -5.64 -20.69
N LEU A 40 -15.02 -6.35 -19.59
CA LEU A 40 -16.27 -6.30 -18.85
C LEU A 40 -16.52 -4.90 -18.29
N ALA A 41 -15.53 -4.27 -17.65
CA ALA A 41 -15.65 -2.94 -17.08
C ALA A 41 -15.91 -1.83 -18.12
N SER A 42 -15.51 -2.02 -19.38
CA SER A 42 -15.75 -1.05 -20.45
C SER A 42 -17.10 -1.25 -21.16
N THR A 43 -17.64 -2.47 -21.19
CA THR A 43 -18.84 -2.82 -21.97
C THR A 43 -20.11 -2.91 -21.12
N LEU A 44 -20.03 -3.51 -19.93
CA LEU A 44 -21.18 -3.70 -19.03
C LEU A 44 -21.81 -2.39 -18.57
N PRO A 45 -21.06 -1.36 -18.12
CA PRO A 45 -21.69 -0.14 -17.61
C PRO A 45 -22.53 0.61 -18.65
N LEU A 46 -22.17 0.51 -19.93
CA LEU A 46 -22.92 1.10 -21.04
C LEU A 46 -24.22 0.34 -21.35
N SER A 47 -24.31 -0.92 -20.92
CA SER A 47 -25.43 -1.83 -21.19
C SER A 47 -26.41 -1.90 -20.02
N LEU A 48 -26.01 -1.44 -18.84
CA LEU A 48 -26.83 -1.42 -17.63
C LEU A 48 -27.72 -0.17 -17.59
N PRO A 49 -28.95 -0.27 -17.08
CA PRO A 49 -29.81 0.89 -16.92
C PRO A 49 -29.20 1.88 -15.91
N GLU A 50 -29.20 3.16 -16.26
CA GLU A 50 -28.75 4.24 -15.38
C GLU A 50 -29.51 4.16 -14.05
N GLN A 51 -28.76 4.15 -12.95
CA GLN A 51 -29.31 4.16 -11.60
C GLN A 51 -29.25 5.59 -11.09
N ASP A 52 -30.36 6.15 -10.63
CA ASP A 52 -30.37 7.44 -9.97
C ASP A 52 -29.87 7.29 -8.53
N PRO A 53 -28.64 7.73 -8.20
CA PRO A 53 -28.18 7.67 -6.82
C PRO A 53 -28.97 8.66 -5.96
N PRO A 54 -29.17 8.37 -4.66
CA PRO A 54 -29.74 9.35 -3.73
C PRO A 54 -28.98 10.68 -3.77
N ALA A 55 -29.67 11.81 -3.77
CA ALA A 55 -29.04 13.14 -3.85
C ALA A 55 -27.99 13.40 -2.75
N ALA A 56 -28.15 12.76 -1.59
CA ALA A 56 -27.20 12.83 -0.48
C ALA A 56 -25.90 12.03 -0.72
N LEU A 57 -25.87 11.07 -1.65
CA LEU A 57 -24.72 10.21 -1.91
C LEU A 57 -23.53 11.01 -2.41
N ARG A 58 -23.73 11.89 -3.40
CA ARG A 58 -22.66 12.75 -3.94
C ARG A 58 -22.03 13.61 -2.85
N ALA A 59 -22.86 14.27 -2.04
CA ALA A 59 -22.38 15.10 -0.94
C ALA A 59 -21.62 14.27 0.13
N ARG A 60 -22.06 13.04 0.40
CA ARG A 60 -21.37 12.13 1.31
C ARG A 60 -20.01 11.68 0.77
N LEU A 61 -19.94 11.28 -0.50
CA LEU A 61 -18.69 10.86 -1.16
C LEU A 61 -17.68 12.01 -1.25
N LEU A 62 -18.14 13.21 -1.58
CA LEU A 62 -17.27 14.39 -1.58
C LEU A 62 -16.76 14.68 -0.17
N ARG A 63 -17.62 14.66 0.86
CA ARG A 63 -17.17 14.84 2.25
C ARG A 63 -16.15 13.80 2.70
N SER A 64 -16.35 12.51 2.38
CA SER A 64 -15.37 11.47 2.71
C SER A 64 -14.04 11.65 1.96
N ALA A 65 -14.06 12.24 0.76
CA ALA A 65 -12.85 12.52 0.01
C ALA A 65 -12.13 13.81 0.45
N THR A 66 -12.84 14.75 1.10
CA THR A 66 -12.31 16.09 1.40
C THR A 66 -12.18 16.42 2.89
N ALA A 67 -12.60 15.54 3.80
CA ALA A 67 -12.47 15.78 5.24
C ALA A 67 -10.99 15.76 5.67
N PRO A 68 -10.42 16.89 6.15
CA PRO A 68 -9.06 16.93 6.65
C PRO A 68 -8.97 16.07 7.92
N GLY A 69 -8.24 14.95 7.85
CA GLY A 69 -8.11 13.98 8.95
C GLY A 69 -8.48 12.54 8.56
N ASP A 70 -9.33 12.36 7.55
CA ASP A 70 -9.77 11.02 7.13
C ASP A 70 -8.92 10.40 6.01
N ARG A 71 -7.90 11.11 5.51
CA ARG A 71 -7.07 10.70 4.36
C ARG A 71 -6.58 9.25 4.45
N PHE A 72 -6.13 8.86 5.65
CA PHE A 72 -5.62 7.51 5.91
C PHE A 72 -6.51 6.69 6.84
N ALA A 73 -7.67 7.20 7.25
CA ALA A 73 -8.58 6.51 8.17
C ALA A 73 -8.91 5.06 7.76
N PRO A 74 -9.09 4.72 6.46
CA PRO A 74 -9.33 3.34 6.04
C PRO A 74 -8.21 2.34 6.40
N PHE A 75 -7.00 2.81 6.72
CA PHE A 75 -5.87 1.95 7.05
C PHE A 75 -5.72 1.66 8.55
N ALA A 76 -6.59 2.20 9.41
CA ALA A 76 -6.43 2.12 10.87
C ALA A 76 -6.31 0.69 11.42
N GLU A 77 -7.19 -0.22 11.00
CA GLU A 77 -7.15 -1.61 11.46
C GLU A 77 -5.90 -2.36 10.98
N ARG A 78 -5.49 -2.10 9.73
CA ARG A 78 -4.31 -2.73 9.13
C ARG A 78 -3.02 -2.22 9.76
N LEU A 79 -2.93 -0.92 10.00
CA LEU A 79 -1.81 -0.33 10.72
C LEU A 79 -1.74 -0.89 12.14
N ALA A 80 -2.87 -0.93 12.85
CA ALA A 80 -2.95 -1.47 14.21
C ALA A 80 -2.41 -2.90 14.28
N ALA A 81 -2.79 -3.76 13.34
CA ALA A 81 -2.28 -5.12 13.23
C ALA A 81 -0.78 -5.17 12.87
N LEU A 82 -0.32 -4.31 11.95
CA LEU A 82 1.09 -4.25 11.54
C LEU A 82 2.01 -3.92 12.73
N ILE A 83 1.69 -2.86 13.48
CA ILE A 83 2.53 -2.34 14.57
C ILE A 83 2.23 -2.98 15.94
N ASP A 84 1.31 -3.94 16.00
CA ASP A 84 0.82 -4.59 17.22
C ASP A 84 0.32 -3.60 18.29
N ARG A 85 -0.57 -2.69 17.88
CA ARG A 85 -1.21 -1.70 18.76
C ARG A 85 -2.73 -1.70 18.58
N GLY A 86 -3.44 -1.03 19.49
CA GLY A 86 -4.89 -0.86 19.38
C GLY A 86 -5.28 0.09 18.24
N VAL A 87 -6.46 -0.14 17.63
CA VAL A 87 -6.99 0.67 16.52
C VAL A 87 -7.06 2.16 16.87
N ALA A 88 -7.45 2.52 18.09
CA ALA A 88 -7.49 3.93 18.52
C ALA A 88 -6.11 4.61 18.46
N HIS A 89 -5.04 3.90 18.81
CA HIS A 89 -3.68 4.42 18.71
C HIS A 89 -3.26 4.58 17.25
N ALA A 90 -3.51 3.56 16.43
CA ALA A 90 -3.25 3.62 14.99
C ALA A 90 -4.01 4.76 14.30
N SER A 91 -5.29 4.97 14.61
CA SER A 91 -6.08 6.10 14.11
C SER A 91 -5.45 7.45 14.45
N ALA A 92 -5.00 7.64 15.69
CA ALA A 92 -4.37 8.89 16.11
C ALA A 92 -3.06 9.18 15.35
N LEU A 93 -2.25 8.14 15.09
CA LEU A 93 -1.03 8.25 14.28
C LEU A 93 -1.34 8.62 12.83
N LEU A 94 -2.34 7.97 12.23
CA LEU A 94 -2.78 8.23 10.86
C LEU A 94 -3.33 9.65 10.71
N GLU A 95 -4.10 10.14 11.69
CA GLU A 95 -4.54 11.53 11.72
C GLU A 95 -3.37 12.52 11.85
N GLN A 96 -2.35 12.18 12.65
CA GLN A 96 -1.17 13.02 12.82
C GLN A 96 -0.44 13.20 11.49
N ILE A 97 -0.16 12.11 10.76
CA ILE A 97 0.48 12.21 9.44
C ILE A 97 -0.45 12.83 8.37
N ALA A 98 -1.77 12.70 8.51
CA ALA A 98 -2.74 13.33 7.60
C ALA A 98 -2.82 14.85 7.79
N ARG A 99 -2.65 15.34 9.03
CA ARG A 99 -2.59 16.79 9.33
C ARG A 99 -1.30 17.45 8.84
N ASP A 100 -0.23 16.66 8.68
CA ASP A 100 1.06 17.08 8.14
C ASP A 100 1.61 18.36 8.79
N VAL A 101 1.56 18.40 10.13
CA VAL A 101 2.03 19.56 10.89
C VAL A 101 3.56 19.64 10.81
N ALA A 102 4.09 20.83 10.53
CA ALA A 102 5.53 21.07 10.47
C ALA A 102 6.26 20.58 11.73
N GLY A 103 7.39 19.87 11.54
CA GLY A 103 8.16 19.27 12.63
C GLY A 103 7.69 17.89 13.07
N THR A 104 6.66 17.32 12.42
CA THR A 104 6.23 15.93 12.68
C THR A 104 7.22 14.91 12.13
N TRP A 105 7.83 15.20 10.99
CA TRP A 105 8.73 14.30 10.29
C TRP A 105 10.19 14.69 10.54
N GLU A 106 11.04 13.69 10.73
CA GLU A 106 12.49 13.85 10.89
C GLU A 106 13.17 13.64 9.54
N VAL A 107 14.03 14.57 9.14
CA VAL A 107 14.72 14.50 7.84
C VAL A 107 15.84 13.46 7.92
N ALA A 108 15.73 12.40 7.11
CA ALA A 108 16.74 11.35 6.98
C ALA A 108 17.62 11.60 5.75
N ALA A 109 18.38 12.70 5.79
CA ALA A 109 19.20 13.15 4.66
C ALA A 109 20.24 12.11 4.18
N ALA A 110 20.65 11.19 5.07
CA ALA A 110 21.56 10.09 4.75
C ALA A 110 20.92 9.07 3.79
N LEU A 111 19.59 8.90 3.85
CA LEU A 111 18.86 7.98 2.97
C LEU A 111 18.62 8.59 1.58
N GLY A 112 18.55 9.91 1.48
CA GLY A 112 18.36 10.56 0.19
C GLY A 112 17.69 11.93 0.29
N PRO A 113 17.54 12.61 -0.85
CA PRO A 113 17.01 13.97 -0.89
C PRO A 113 15.54 14.00 -0.46
N GLY A 114 15.26 14.69 0.64
CA GLY A 114 13.90 14.91 1.14
C GLY A 114 13.20 13.68 1.69
N ILE A 115 13.92 12.60 1.96
CA ILE A 115 13.37 11.45 2.68
C ILE A 115 13.18 11.85 4.15
N GLU A 116 12.00 11.55 4.68
CA GLU A 116 11.62 11.87 6.05
C GLU A 116 11.03 10.64 6.76
N LEU A 117 11.26 10.55 8.07
CA LEU A 117 10.88 9.41 8.91
C LEU A 117 10.06 9.87 10.11
N ILE A 118 9.27 8.94 10.65
CA ILE A 118 8.72 9.02 12.01
C ILE A 118 8.97 7.68 12.67
N HIS A 119 9.70 7.68 13.78
CA HIS A 119 9.90 6.49 14.59
C HIS A 119 8.72 6.31 15.57
N LEU A 120 8.28 5.07 15.71
CA LEU A 120 7.15 4.67 16.53
C LEU A 120 7.56 3.55 17.47
N GLU A 121 6.86 3.45 18.60
CA GLU A 121 7.01 2.31 19.49
C GLU A 121 6.01 1.20 19.10
N GLY A 122 6.52 0.06 18.62
CA GLY A 122 5.72 -1.12 18.30
C GLY A 122 5.32 -1.97 19.51
N GLY A 123 4.33 -2.85 19.33
CA GLY A 123 3.84 -3.77 20.36
C GLY A 123 4.73 -4.95 20.71
N PRO A 124 4.36 -5.71 21.77
CA PRO A 124 5.11 -6.88 22.22
C PRO A 124 5.41 -7.88 21.11
N ALA A 125 4.52 -8.07 20.12
CA ALA A 125 4.72 -8.99 19.01
C ALA A 125 5.74 -8.51 17.97
N VAL A 126 6.09 -7.23 17.98
CA VAL A 126 7.11 -6.61 17.10
C VAL A 126 8.25 -6.00 17.92
N ALA A 127 8.46 -6.49 19.14
CA ALA A 127 9.50 -6.00 20.03
C ALA A 127 10.89 -6.19 19.40
N GLY A 128 11.70 -5.13 19.43
CA GLY A 128 13.05 -5.11 18.83
C GLY A 128 13.07 -4.82 17.33
N ALA A 129 11.92 -4.56 16.71
CA ALA A 129 11.84 -4.00 15.37
C ALA A 129 11.96 -2.47 15.38
N ASP A 130 12.50 -1.92 14.29
CA ASP A 130 12.29 -0.52 13.94
C ASP A 130 10.91 -0.38 13.31
N VAL A 131 10.08 0.46 13.93
CA VAL A 131 8.69 0.69 13.52
C VAL A 131 8.52 2.16 13.19
N GLY A 132 7.87 2.46 12.07
CA GLY A 132 7.76 3.85 11.68
C GLY A 132 6.92 4.13 10.46
N PHE A 133 6.84 5.41 10.12
CA PHE A 133 6.42 5.87 8.80
C PHE A 133 7.62 6.39 8.03
N VAL A 134 7.63 6.11 6.74
CA VAL A 134 8.62 6.65 5.80
C VAL A 134 7.90 7.47 4.75
N ARG A 135 8.43 8.65 4.45
CA ARG A 135 8.00 9.51 3.36
C ARG A 135 9.14 9.68 2.38
N VAL A 136 8.88 9.33 1.12
CA VAL A 136 9.84 9.45 0.02
C VAL A 136 9.24 10.38 -1.05
N PRO A 137 9.90 11.48 -1.44
CA PRO A 137 9.40 12.35 -2.49
C PRO A 137 9.26 11.62 -3.82
N GLU A 138 8.34 12.06 -4.67
CA GLU A 138 8.16 11.45 -5.99
C GLU A 138 9.45 11.51 -6.82
N GLY A 139 9.72 10.43 -7.56
CA GLY A 139 10.94 10.29 -8.37
C GLY A 139 12.21 10.03 -7.57
N VAL A 140 12.17 10.06 -6.22
CA VAL A 140 13.34 9.75 -5.39
C VAL A 140 13.50 8.25 -5.24
N ARG A 141 14.75 7.80 -5.35
CA ARG A 141 15.16 6.42 -5.08
C ARG A 141 15.48 6.28 -3.60
N PHE A 142 14.87 5.29 -2.96
CA PHE A 142 15.26 4.83 -1.64
C PHE A 142 16.47 3.89 -1.80
N PRO A 143 17.54 4.09 -1.03
CA PRO A 143 18.84 3.49 -1.29
C PRO A 143 18.81 1.97 -1.12
N TYR A 144 19.76 1.30 -1.76
CA TYR A 144 19.96 -0.14 -1.57
C TYR A 144 20.20 -0.47 -0.09
N HIS A 145 19.49 -1.49 0.39
CA HIS A 145 19.59 -1.96 1.76
C HIS A 145 19.37 -3.46 1.88
N GLU A 146 19.87 -4.01 2.98
CA GLU A 146 19.87 -5.43 3.31
C GLU A 146 19.07 -5.67 4.60
N HIS A 147 18.17 -6.63 4.56
CA HIS A 147 17.31 -7.00 5.69
C HIS A 147 18.01 -8.05 6.57
N LEU A 148 18.30 -7.72 7.83
CA LEU A 148 18.86 -8.67 8.79
C LEU A 148 17.79 -9.61 9.36
N GLY A 149 16.54 -9.18 9.33
CA GLY A 149 15.35 -9.89 9.76
C GLY A 149 14.16 -9.55 8.84
N PRO A 150 12.95 -10.05 9.12
CA PRO A 150 11.81 -9.78 8.26
C PRO A 150 11.39 -8.29 8.28
N GLU A 151 10.99 -7.80 7.12
CA GLU A 151 10.31 -6.51 6.95
C GLU A 151 8.85 -6.75 6.53
N ARG A 152 7.94 -5.95 7.09
CA ARG A 152 6.55 -5.86 6.64
C ARG A 152 6.17 -4.41 6.43
N VAL A 153 5.58 -4.11 5.29
CA VAL A 153 5.20 -2.75 4.88
C VAL A 153 3.68 -2.64 4.72
N LEU A 154 3.14 -1.45 4.93
CA LEU A 154 1.81 -1.05 4.48
C LEU A 154 1.90 0.28 3.73
N VAL A 155 1.64 0.26 2.42
CA VAL A 155 1.67 1.48 1.61
C VAL A 155 0.40 2.30 1.84
N LEU A 156 0.53 3.59 2.15
CA LEU A 156 -0.59 4.49 2.49
C LEU A 156 -0.89 5.54 1.40
N GLN A 157 0.11 5.85 0.56
CA GLN A 157 0.41 7.12 -0.13
C GLN A 157 1.34 6.78 -1.29
N GLY A 158 0.97 7.08 -2.55
CA GLY A 158 1.88 7.01 -3.69
C GLY A 158 2.12 5.58 -4.12
N GLN A 159 3.12 5.40 -4.98
CA GLN A 159 3.51 4.10 -5.49
C GLN A 159 5.02 3.97 -5.43
N LEU A 160 5.49 2.76 -5.18
CA LEU A 160 6.90 2.40 -5.29
C LEU A 160 7.06 1.34 -6.37
N ARG A 161 8.15 1.43 -7.13
CA ARG A 161 8.63 0.35 -7.98
C ARG A 161 9.89 -0.22 -7.37
N ASP A 162 9.83 -1.51 -7.04
CA ASP A 162 10.97 -2.26 -6.52
C ASP A 162 11.96 -2.60 -7.64
N SER A 163 13.18 -2.95 -7.25
CA SER A 163 14.28 -3.42 -8.10
C SER A 163 13.94 -4.65 -8.94
N ASP A 164 12.99 -5.49 -8.50
CA ASP A 164 12.47 -6.63 -9.26
C ASP A 164 11.45 -6.24 -10.35
N GLY A 165 11.06 -4.96 -10.40
CA GLY A 165 10.10 -4.39 -11.34
C GLY A 165 8.65 -4.38 -10.85
N GLN A 166 8.34 -5.00 -9.71
CA GLN A 166 7.00 -4.96 -9.13
C GLN A 166 6.65 -3.55 -8.66
N VAL A 167 5.36 -3.23 -8.73
CA VAL A 167 4.83 -1.93 -8.32
C VAL A 167 3.83 -2.14 -7.20
N TYR A 168 4.02 -1.42 -6.10
CA TYR A 168 3.14 -1.43 -4.94
C TYR A 168 2.54 -0.04 -4.74
N GLY A 169 1.24 0.02 -4.50
CA GLY A 169 0.45 1.23 -4.27
C GLY A 169 -0.36 1.18 -2.98
N PRO A 170 -1.23 2.17 -2.75
CA PRO A 170 -1.94 2.29 -1.47
C PRO A 170 -2.77 1.05 -1.16
N GLY A 171 -2.54 0.49 0.01
CA GLY A 171 -3.17 -0.75 0.46
C GLY A 171 -2.41 -2.03 0.11
N ASP A 172 -1.29 -1.99 -0.60
CA ASP A 172 -0.42 -3.15 -0.74
C ASP A 172 0.46 -3.34 0.52
N THR A 173 0.80 -4.59 0.81
CA THR A 173 1.63 -4.98 1.96
C THR A 173 2.75 -5.92 1.53
N PRO A 174 3.84 -5.40 0.92
CA PRO A 174 5.00 -6.22 0.63
C PRO A 174 5.66 -6.70 1.93
N ASP A 175 6.05 -7.97 1.92
CA ASP A 175 6.83 -8.61 2.97
C ASP A 175 8.20 -8.97 2.39
N MET A 176 9.27 -8.73 3.15
CA MET A 176 10.64 -9.08 2.76
C MET A 176 11.25 -10.04 3.77
N ASP A 177 11.86 -11.09 3.24
CA ASP A 177 12.51 -12.12 4.06
C ASP A 177 13.85 -11.66 4.62
N ALA A 178 14.26 -12.23 5.76
CA ALA A 178 15.60 -12.04 6.28
C ALA A 178 16.65 -12.49 5.26
N GLY A 179 17.69 -11.67 5.04
CA GLY A 179 18.74 -11.90 4.05
C GLY A 179 18.38 -11.46 2.64
N SER A 180 17.18 -10.93 2.41
CA SER A 180 16.84 -10.23 1.17
C SER A 180 17.47 -8.83 1.15
N SER A 181 17.57 -8.25 -0.05
CA SER A 181 18.03 -6.90 -0.24
C SER A 181 17.37 -6.29 -1.47
N HIS A 182 17.17 -4.98 -1.44
CA HIS A 182 16.58 -4.26 -2.56
C HIS A 182 16.85 -2.76 -2.51
N GLU A 183 16.48 -2.10 -3.60
CA GLU A 183 16.26 -0.67 -3.68
C GLU A 183 14.92 -0.42 -4.37
N PHE A 184 14.28 0.71 -4.11
CA PHE A 184 13.03 1.05 -4.81
C PHE A 184 12.97 2.52 -5.19
N THR A 185 12.12 2.85 -6.15
CA THR A 185 11.88 4.24 -6.58
C THR A 185 10.44 4.63 -6.32
N ALA A 186 10.22 5.76 -5.65
CA ALA A 186 8.89 6.37 -5.56
C ALA A 186 8.47 6.89 -6.93
N LEU A 187 7.31 6.46 -7.43
CA LEU A 187 6.79 6.87 -8.73
C LEU A 187 6.15 8.26 -8.68
N ALA A 188 5.93 8.85 -9.86
CA ALA A 188 5.33 10.18 -10.00
C ALA A 188 3.85 10.21 -9.56
N GLY A 189 3.39 11.39 -9.12
CA GLY A 189 1.99 11.71 -8.86
C GLY A 189 1.72 12.18 -7.42
N ALA A 190 2.35 11.54 -6.44
CA ALA A 190 2.29 11.92 -5.04
C ALA A 190 3.52 11.37 -4.30
N PRO A 191 3.98 12.00 -3.20
CA PRO A 191 5.01 11.39 -2.38
C PRO A 191 4.56 10.01 -1.89
N LEU A 192 5.49 9.07 -1.88
CA LEU A 192 5.29 7.75 -1.29
C LEU A 192 5.26 7.90 0.23
N ILE A 193 4.23 7.36 0.87
CA ILE A 193 4.12 7.26 2.33
C ILE A 193 3.75 5.82 2.67
N TYR A 194 4.54 5.17 3.51
CA TYR A 194 4.27 3.82 3.99
C TYR A 194 4.59 3.66 5.46
N ALA A 195 3.91 2.72 6.12
CA ALA A 195 4.28 2.24 7.44
C ALA A 195 5.16 1.00 7.30
N VAL A 196 6.12 0.83 8.22
CA VAL A 196 7.08 -0.27 8.18
C VAL A 196 7.31 -0.85 9.57
N VAL A 197 7.53 -2.16 9.61
CA VAL A 197 8.10 -2.90 10.74
C VAL A 197 9.25 -3.73 10.20
N VAL A 198 10.48 -3.40 10.56
CA VAL A 198 11.69 -4.09 10.08
C VAL A 198 12.56 -4.56 11.25
N HIS A 199 13.00 -5.81 11.21
CA HIS A 199 13.89 -6.38 12.24
C HIS A 199 15.34 -6.28 11.82
N GLY A 200 15.91 -5.07 11.93
CA GLY A 200 17.29 -4.80 11.57
C GLY A 200 17.49 -4.66 10.07
N VAL A 201 18.08 -3.54 9.67
CA VAL A 201 18.38 -3.21 8.28
C VAL A 201 19.75 -2.56 8.21
N VAL A 202 20.48 -2.86 7.14
CA VAL A 202 21.80 -2.30 6.88
C VAL A 202 21.77 -1.57 5.55
N PHE A 203 22.38 -0.38 5.53
CA PHE A 203 22.59 0.41 4.32
C PHE A 203 24.08 0.42 3.99
N PRO A 204 24.57 -0.49 3.12
CA PRO A 204 25.98 -0.55 2.79
C PRO A 204 26.50 0.81 2.27
N GLY A 205 27.53 1.33 2.93
CA GLY A 205 28.11 2.64 2.58
C GLY A 205 27.39 3.86 3.16
N ILE A 206 26.32 3.66 3.95
CA ILE A 206 25.60 4.71 4.68
C ILE A 206 25.58 4.33 6.18
N PRO A 207 26.64 4.65 6.93
CA PRO A 207 26.66 4.43 8.38
C PRO A 207 25.53 5.23 9.06
N ASP A 208 24.95 4.67 10.13
CA ASP A 208 23.94 5.33 10.98
C ASP A 208 22.72 5.89 10.21
N ALA A 209 22.33 5.22 9.13
CA ALA A 209 21.29 5.69 8.20
C ALA A 209 19.90 5.93 8.83
N LEU A 210 19.63 5.31 9.98
CA LEU A 210 18.37 5.41 10.72
C LEU A 210 18.45 6.24 12.00
N GLY A 211 19.60 6.86 12.30
CA GLY A 211 19.82 7.68 13.50
C GLY A 211 20.30 6.91 14.72
#